data_AF-A0AB39LXG4-F1
#
_entry.id   AF-A0AB39LXG4-F1
#
_cell.length_a   1.000
_cell.length_b   1.000
_cell.length_c   1.000
_cell.angle_alpha   90.00
_cell.angle_beta   90.00
_cell.angle_gamma   90.00
#
_symmetry.space_group_name_H-M   'P 1'
#
loop_
_entity.id
_entity.type
_entity.pdbx_description
1 polymer ?
#
loop_
_entity_poly.entity_id
_entity_poly.type
_entity_poly.pdbx_seq_one_letter_code
_entity_poly.pdbx_strand_id
1 'polypeptide(L)'
;MTAYDTPAPTSAARDVASAFERGLQRGDDPQVAGADGPASTTLDSRWLGSWRRPGSSRRAPCRVCGHTFRLDDTVYLRHGEDGKLTDVTHHLRTLPCSGDAPAAGPSDPQAQAAFFLGVDSADPPPDTLRTVRLMPGDPVLGHPRQRNACFVCTHTFRLFETVVVCPCSPEEPGCRKAVHQDPARGLGCFEQWRSELTVQQCPMNFRTLRRD
;
A
#
# COMPACT_ATOMS: atom_id res chain seq x y z
N MET A 1 11.85 38.81 46.67
CA MET A 1 11.40 37.96 45.56
C MET A 1 12.47 36.91 45.33
N THR A 2 12.38 35.80 46.04
CA THR A 2 13.29 34.65 45.89
C THR A 2 12.79 33.83 44.70
N ALA A 3 13.59 33.79 43.63
CA ALA A 3 13.36 32.89 42.51
C ALA A 3 13.56 31.45 42.99
N TYR A 4 12.54 30.62 42.85
CA TYR A 4 12.66 29.18 43.06
C TYR A 4 13.32 28.57 41.84
N ASP A 5 14.58 28.15 41.99
CA ASP A 5 15.25 27.29 41.02
C ASP A 5 14.47 25.98 40.94
N THR A 6 13.85 25.75 39.77
CA THR A 6 13.20 24.49 39.47
C THR A 6 14.28 23.48 39.11
N PRO A 7 14.48 22.41 39.90
CA PRO A 7 15.53 21.44 39.61
C PRO A 7 15.24 20.75 38.27
N ALA A 8 16.27 20.65 37.43
CA ALA A 8 16.18 19.94 36.17
C ALA A 8 15.80 18.47 36.42
N PRO A 9 14.90 17.88 35.60
CA PRO A 9 14.49 16.49 35.78
C PRO A 9 15.69 15.56 35.67
N THR A 10 15.85 14.68 36.65
CA THR A 10 16.92 13.68 36.73
C THR A 10 16.80 12.67 35.58
N SER A 11 17.92 12.06 35.16
CA SER A 11 17.94 11.06 34.08
C SER A 11 16.94 9.93 34.31
N ALA A 12 16.82 9.45 35.55
CA ALA A 12 15.89 8.40 35.94
C ALA A 12 14.40 8.77 35.68
N ALA A 13 14.01 10.03 35.87
CA ALA A 13 12.63 10.47 35.58
C ALA A 13 12.34 10.50 34.07
N ARG A 14 13.34 10.85 33.25
CA ARG A 14 13.25 10.78 31.79
C ARG A 14 13.19 9.33 31.30
N ASP A 15 13.95 8.44 31.92
CA ASP A 15 13.98 7.02 31.59
C ASP A 15 12.63 6.34 31.87
N VAL A 16 11.99 6.68 33.00
CA VAL A 16 10.66 6.17 33.37
C VAL A 16 9.57 6.70 32.44
N ALA A 17 9.57 8.00 32.12
CA ALA A 17 8.61 8.57 31.16
C ALA A 17 8.74 7.93 29.77
N SER A 18 9.99 7.76 29.30
CA SER A 18 10.29 7.07 28.05
C SER A 18 9.85 5.60 28.06
N ALA A 19 10.03 4.90 29.18
CA ALA A 19 9.54 3.52 29.35
C ALA A 19 8.01 3.42 29.35
N PHE A 20 7.33 4.38 29.98
CA PHE A 20 5.87 4.45 30.02
C PHE A 20 5.28 4.77 28.64
N GLU A 21 5.85 5.73 27.91
CA GLU A 21 5.45 6.04 26.53
C GLU A 21 5.65 4.83 25.60
N ARG A 22 6.77 4.10 25.74
CA ARG A 22 6.96 2.81 25.04
C ARG A 22 5.90 1.78 25.41
N GLY A 23 5.53 1.69 26.69
CA GLY A 23 4.48 0.78 27.17
C GLY A 23 3.10 1.09 26.58
N LEU A 24 2.73 2.37 26.52
CA LEU A 24 1.51 2.83 25.83
C LEU A 24 1.55 2.52 24.34
N GLN A 25 2.66 2.82 23.67
CA GLN A 25 2.81 2.55 22.25
C GLN A 25 2.81 1.05 21.92
N ARG A 26 3.28 0.20 22.85
CA ARG A 26 3.13 -1.26 22.79
C ARG A 26 1.69 -1.73 23.01
N GLY A 27 0.93 -1.05 23.87
CA GLY A 27 -0.48 -1.34 24.09
C GLY A 27 -1.34 -0.98 22.87
N ASP A 28 -1.02 0.14 22.23
CA ASP A 28 -1.74 0.64 21.05
C ASP A 28 -1.36 -0.06 19.75
N ASP A 29 -0.11 -0.56 19.63
CA ASP A 29 0.36 -1.35 18.49
C ASP A 29 1.43 -2.38 18.94
N PRO A 30 1.03 -3.60 19.35
CA PRO A 30 1.94 -4.58 19.96
C PRO A 30 3.06 -5.07 19.02
N GLN A 31 2.97 -4.82 17.71
CA GLN A 31 4.02 -5.17 16.75
C GLN A 31 5.06 -4.05 16.54
N VAL A 32 4.85 -2.84 17.09
CA VAL A 32 5.73 -1.66 16.94
C VAL A 32 6.58 -1.44 18.18
N ALA A 33 6.78 -2.51 18.94
CA ALA A 33 7.28 -2.52 20.30
C ALA A 33 8.80 -2.27 20.45
N GLY A 34 9.38 -1.31 19.71
CA GLY A 34 10.67 -0.69 20.02
C GLY A 34 11.92 -1.51 19.70
N ALA A 35 11.80 -2.52 18.85
CA ALA A 35 12.95 -3.17 18.23
C ALA A 35 12.82 -3.07 16.72
N ASP A 36 13.94 -2.82 16.06
CA ASP A 36 14.02 -2.92 14.61
C ASP A 36 13.77 -4.36 14.17
N GLY A 37 13.12 -4.52 13.03
CA GLY A 37 12.91 -5.86 12.51
C GLY A 37 11.68 -6.02 11.62
N PRO A 38 11.48 -7.27 11.15
CA PRO A 38 10.31 -7.63 10.36
C PRO A 38 9.03 -7.56 11.21
N ALA A 39 7.97 -7.04 10.62
CA ALA A 39 6.62 -7.03 11.17
C ALA A 39 5.60 -7.21 10.05
N SER A 40 4.32 -7.28 10.40
CA SER A 40 3.22 -7.24 9.43
C SER A 40 2.31 -6.08 9.74
N THR A 41 1.79 -5.45 8.70
CA THR A 41 0.78 -4.40 8.86
C THR A 41 -0.56 -4.98 9.30
N THR A 42 -1.18 -4.37 10.31
CA THR A 42 -2.50 -4.72 10.85
C THR A 42 -3.52 -3.63 10.55
N LEU A 43 -4.78 -3.81 10.96
CA LEU A 43 -5.81 -2.77 10.87
C LEU A 43 -5.45 -1.51 11.69
N ASP A 44 -4.71 -1.72 12.79
CA ASP A 44 -4.31 -0.66 13.72
C ASP A 44 -3.01 0.05 13.28
N SER A 45 -2.28 -0.53 12.31
CA SER A 45 -1.06 0.07 11.79
C SER A 45 -1.29 1.50 11.32
N ARG A 46 -0.60 2.45 11.96
CA ARG A 46 -0.72 3.89 11.68
C ARG A 46 -0.35 4.30 10.25
N TRP A 47 0.29 3.42 9.48
CA TRP A 47 0.66 3.64 8.07
C TRP A 47 -0.26 2.90 7.07
N LEU A 48 -1.22 2.10 7.56
CA LEU A 48 -2.25 1.49 6.74
C LEU A 48 -3.13 2.60 6.15
N GLY A 49 -2.99 2.94 4.87
CA GLY A 49 -3.51 4.23 4.42
C GLY A 49 -3.79 4.35 2.93
N SER A 50 -4.94 4.96 2.68
CA SER A 50 -5.43 5.41 1.38
C SER A 50 -4.67 6.63 0.87
N TRP A 51 -4.28 6.63 -0.41
CA TRP A 51 -3.62 7.77 -1.06
C TRP A 51 -4.52 9.02 -1.03
N ARG A 52 -4.03 10.08 -0.35
CA ARG A 52 -4.56 11.47 -0.27
C ARG A 52 -6.07 11.64 -0.02
N ARG A 53 -6.41 12.18 1.16
CA ARG A 53 -7.45 13.23 1.26
C ARG A 53 -6.78 14.54 1.68
N PRO A 54 -7.11 15.69 1.05
CA PRO A 54 -6.65 16.99 1.51
C PRO A 54 -7.10 17.26 2.96
N GLY A 55 -6.25 17.87 3.78
CA GLY A 55 -6.61 18.37 5.12
C GLY A 55 -6.51 17.38 6.29
N SER A 56 -6.32 16.09 6.05
CA SER A 56 -5.98 15.14 7.13
C SER A 56 -4.46 15.00 7.24
N SER A 57 -3.93 15.06 8.46
CA SER A 57 -2.58 14.62 8.84
C SER A 57 -2.38 13.13 8.50
N ARG A 58 -2.11 12.81 7.23
CA ARG A 58 -2.24 11.44 6.70
C ARG A 58 -0.91 10.72 6.48
N ARG A 59 -0.99 9.46 6.88
CA ARG A 59 -0.23 8.24 6.54
C ARG A 59 0.48 8.33 5.17
N ALA A 60 1.81 8.22 5.19
CA ALA A 60 2.65 8.37 4.00
C ALA A 60 2.89 7.02 3.29
N PRO A 61 3.03 7.00 1.95
CA PRO A 61 3.53 5.83 1.25
C PRO A 61 4.94 5.46 1.75
N CYS A 62 5.40 4.24 1.43
CA CYS A 62 6.79 3.89 1.65
C CYS A 62 7.68 4.88 0.90
N ARG A 63 8.60 5.53 1.63
CA ARG A 63 9.47 6.58 1.08
C ARG A 63 10.47 6.06 0.05
N VAL A 64 10.71 4.75 0.04
CA VAL A 64 11.67 4.09 -0.85
C VAL A 64 11.01 3.70 -2.17
N CYS A 65 9.88 2.97 -2.16
CA CYS A 65 9.26 2.45 -3.39
C CYS A 65 8.03 3.23 -3.89
N GLY A 66 7.51 4.16 -3.06
CA GLY A 66 6.32 4.95 -3.34
C GLY A 66 4.99 4.20 -3.21
N HIS A 67 4.99 2.90 -2.87
CA HIS A 67 3.77 2.13 -2.68
C HIS A 67 3.10 2.40 -1.34
N THR A 68 1.77 2.31 -1.30
CA THR A 68 1.01 2.26 -0.05
C THR A 68 1.24 0.94 0.68
N PHE A 69 1.08 0.97 1.99
CA PHE A 69 0.97 -0.22 2.82
C PHE A 69 -0.47 -0.73 2.80
N ARG A 70 -0.63 -2.04 2.64
CA ARG A 70 -1.90 -2.78 2.67
C ARG A 70 -1.99 -3.57 3.97
N LEU A 71 -3.12 -4.20 4.23
CA LEU A 71 -3.22 -5.15 5.34
C LEU A 71 -2.33 -6.37 5.03
N ASP A 72 -1.71 -6.94 6.06
CA ASP A 72 -0.81 -8.10 5.98
C ASP A 72 0.43 -7.95 5.08
N ASP A 73 0.76 -6.73 4.63
CA ASP A 73 2.07 -6.45 4.06
C ASP A 73 3.15 -6.75 5.09
N THR A 74 4.12 -7.58 4.71
CA THR A 74 5.36 -7.70 5.49
C THR A 74 6.14 -6.39 5.37
N VAL A 75 6.60 -5.85 6.50
CA VAL A 75 7.34 -4.59 6.59
C VAL A 75 8.58 -4.76 7.44
N TYR A 76 9.50 -3.81 7.33
CA TYR A 76 10.63 -3.66 8.23
C TYR A 76 10.50 -2.32 8.95
N LEU A 77 10.52 -2.37 10.28
CA LEU A 77 10.43 -1.23 11.16
C LEU A 77 11.83 -0.77 11.57
N ARG A 78 12.07 0.55 11.52
CA ARG A 78 13.30 1.18 12.04
C ARG A 78 12.95 2.24 13.07
N HIS A 79 13.64 2.20 14.20
CA HIS A 79 13.48 3.11 15.31
C HIS A 79 14.71 4.01 15.44
N GLY A 80 14.50 5.24 15.94
CA GLY A 80 15.58 6.14 16.30
C GLY A 80 16.21 5.76 17.64
N GLU A 81 17.28 6.47 18.01
CA GLU A 81 17.93 6.33 19.32
C GLU A 81 16.97 6.61 20.50
N ASP A 82 15.92 7.40 20.26
CA ASP A 82 14.85 7.69 21.22
C ASP A 82 13.80 6.58 21.33
N GLY A 83 13.98 5.47 20.59
CA GLY A 83 13.06 4.33 20.54
C GLY A 83 11.78 4.61 19.75
N LYS A 84 11.64 5.77 19.10
CA LYS A 84 10.47 6.09 18.29
C LYS A 84 10.63 5.50 16.90
N LEU A 85 9.55 4.97 16.35
CA LEU A 85 9.52 4.47 14.98
C LEU A 85 9.75 5.62 13.99
N THR A 86 10.91 5.62 13.33
CA THR A 86 11.40 6.65 12.40
C THR A 86 11.10 6.30 10.94
N ASP A 87 11.14 5.02 10.59
CA ASP A 87 10.90 4.58 9.22
C ASP A 87 10.17 3.23 9.16
N VAL A 88 9.40 3.05 8.09
CA VAL A 88 8.71 1.81 7.75
C VAL A 88 8.92 1.57 6.26
N THR A 89 9.44 0.40 5.94
CA THR A 89 9.67 -0.03 4.55
C THR A 89 8.95 -1.34 4.30
N HIS A 90 8.51 -1.61 3.07
CA HIS A 90 8.00 -2.95 2.77
C HIS A 90 9.15 -3.94 2.87
N HIS A 91 8.85 -5.12 3.37
CA HIS A 91 9.73 -6.27 3.41
C HIS A 91 9.17 -7.36 2.48
N LEU A 92 8.71 -6.93 1.31
CA LEU A 92 8.15 -7.77 0.25
C LEU A 92 9.14 -7.89 -0.89
N ARG A 93 9.56 -9.12 -1.22
CA ARG A 93 10.61 -9.41 -2.23
C ARG A 93 10.28 -8.91 -3.64
N THR A 94 9.02 -8.68 -3.93
CA THR A 94 8.54 -8.16 -5.21
C THR A 94 8.64 -6.63 -5.30
N LEU A 95 9.05 -5.95 -4.22
CA LEU A 95 9.19 -4.51 -4.16
C LEU A 95 10.66 -4.11 -3.99
N PRO A 96 11.10 -3.00 -4.60
CA PRO A 96 12.50 -2.57 -4.58
C PRO A 96 12.97 -2.08 -3.20
N CYS A 97 12.05 -1.87 -2.25
CA CYS A 97 12.36 -1.39 -0.90
C CYS A 97 12.56 -2.52 0.12
N SER A 98 12.55 -3.79 -0.31
CA SER A 98 12.58 -4.94 0.60
C SER A 98 13.88 -5.14 1.38
N GLY A 99 14.92 -4.35 1.13
CA GLY A 99 16.17 -4.38 1.90
C GLY A 99 16.74 -5.79 2.08
N ASP A 100 17.10 -6.12 3.32
CA ASP A 100 17.74 -7.36 3.78
C ASP A 100 16.82 -8.60 3.81
N ALA A 101 15.79 -8.66 2.96
CA ALA A 101 15.02 -9.88 2.82
C ALA A 101 15.96 -11.05 2.49
N PRO A 102 15.85 -12.21 3.18
CA PRO A 102 16.80 -13.30 3.01
C PRO A 102 16.87 -13.67 1.52
N ALA A 103 18.11 -13.75 1.01
CA ALA A 103 18.39 -14.01 -0.40
C ALA A 103 17.78 -15.35 -0.83
N ALA A 104 16.60 -15.32 -1.43
CA ALA A 104 16.32 -16.23 -2.53
C ALA A 104 16.75 -15.51 -3.81
N GLY A 105 17.19 -16.26 -4.82
CA GLY A 105 17.73 -15.70 -6.06
C GLY A 105 16.89 -14.55 -6.65
N PRO A 106 17.52 -13.66 -7.44
CA PRO A 106 16.87 -12.45 -7.94
C PRO A 106 15.54 -12.82 -8.61
N SER A 107 14.47 -12.12 -8.21
CA SER A 107 13.18 -12.20 -8.88
C SER A 107 13.33 -11.59 -10.26
N ASP A 108 13.50 -12.42 -11.29
CA ASP A 108 13.49 -11.94 -12.68
C ASP A 108 12.05 -11.53 -13.07
N PRO A 109 11.77 -10.22 -13.27
CA PRO A 109 10.44 -9.77 -13.65
C PRO A 109 10.03 -10.32 -15.02
N GLN A 110 10.98 -10.67 -15.89
CA GLN A 110 10.67 -11.26 -17.20
C GLN A 110 10.19 -12.71 -17.04
N ALA A 111 10.88 -13.52 -16.24
CA ALA A 111 10.42 -14.87 -15.92
C ALA A 111 9.04 -14.87 -15.25
N GLN A 112 8.78 -13.94 -14.32
CA GLN A 112 7.45 -13.79 -13.71
C GLN A 112 6.39 -13.38 -14.74
N ALA A 113 6.72 -12.42 -15.61
CA ALA A 113 5.81 -12.03 -16.70
C ALA A 113 5.48 -13.23 -17.60
N ALA A 114 6.47 -14.03 -17.99
CA ALA A 114 6.27 -15.23 -18.81
C ALA A 114 5.37 -16.26 -18.10
N PHE A 115 5.58 -16.49 -16.80
CA PHE A 115 4.70 -17.35 -16.00
C PHE A 115 3.25 -16.85 -16.03
N PHE A 116 3.02 -15.57 -15.75
CA PHE A 116 1.68 -15.01 -15.71
C PHE A 116 0.99 -14.98 -17.08
N LEU A 117 1.74 -14.75 -18.17
CA LEU A 117 1.22 -14.89 -19.53
C LEU A 117 0.73 -16.33 -19.80
N GLY A 118 1.47 -17.33 -19.31
CA GLY A 118 1.05 -18.73 -19.38
C GLY A 118 -0.24 -19.01 -18.59
N VAL A 119 -0.36 -18.46 -17.38
CA VAL A 119 -1.59 -18.55 -16.56
C VAL A 119 -2.77 -17.91 -17.28
N ASP A 120 -2.62 -16.66 -17.74
CA ASP A 120 -3.70 -15.93 -18.41
C ASP A 120 -4.10 -16.58 -19.75
N SER A 121 -3.19 -17.31 -20.40
CA SER A 121 -3.51 -18.08 -21.62
C SER A 121 -4.27 -19.38 -21.33
N ALA A 122 -4.03 -20.00 -20.18
CA ALA A 122 -4.67 -21.23 -19.75
C ALA A 122 -6.05 -21.00 -19.11
N ASP A 123 -6.23 -19.85 -18.45
CA ASP A 123 -7.46 -19.43 -17.78
C ASP A 123 -7.77 -17.97 -18.15
N PRO A 124 -8.27 -17.72 -19.38
CA PRO A 124 -8.49 -16.36 -19.85
C PRO A 124 -9.59 -15.66 -19.04
N PRO A 125 -9.42 -14.35 -18.73
CA PRO A 125 -10.46 -13.60 -18.03
C PRO A 125 -11.75 -13.57 -18.88
N PRO A 126 -12.93 -13.56 -18.24
CA PRO A 126 -14.20 -13.56 -18.96
C PRO A 126 -14.35 -12.30 -19.85
N ASP A 127 -14.81 -12.49 -21.09
CA ASP A 127 -14.93 -11.45 -22.14
C ASP A 127 -15.76 -10.21 -21.74
N THR A 128 -16.56 -10.33 -20.69
CA THR A 128 -17.44 -9.25 -20.21
C THR A 128 -16.69 -8.13 -19.49
N LEU A 129 -15.42 -8.34 -19.14
CA LEU A 129 -14.66 -7.41 -18.33
C LEU A 129 -13.24 -7.24 -18.86
N ARG A 130 -12.91 -6.01 -19.30
CA ARG A 130 -11.55 -5.66 -19.73
C ARG A 130 -10.61 -5.64 -18.51
N THR A 131 -10.10 -6.81 -18.22
CA THR A 131 -9.20 -7.10 -17.14
C THR A 131 -7.78 -7.13 -17.69
N VAL A 132 -6.87 -6.40 -17.06
CA VAL A 132 -5.48 -6.26 -17.49
C VAL A 132 -4.58 -6.67 -16.34
N ARG A 133 -3.64 -7.58 -16.61
CA ARG A 133 -2.56 -7.86 -15.69
C ARG A 133 -1.43 -6.86 -15.90
N LEU A 134 -1.00 -6.24 -14.81
CA LEU A 134 0.02 -5.19 -14.84
C LEU A 134 1.42 -5.76 -14.99
N MET A 135 1.99 -5.62 -16.18
CA MET A 135 3.34 -6.01 -16.55
C MET A 135 4.34 -4.86 -16.33
N PRO A 136 5.65 -5.15 -16.33
CA PRO A 136 6.67 -4.11 -16.31
C PRO A 136 6.47 -3.08 -17.45
N GLY A 137 6.43 -1.80 -17.09
CA GLY A 137 6.25 -0.71 -18.04
C GLY A 137 4.80 -0.25 -18.23
N ASP A 138 3.82 -0.96 -17.64
CA ASP A 138 2.42 -0.54 -17.78
C ASP A 138 2.17 0.86 -17.21
N PRO A 139 1.52 1.77 -17.97
CA PRO A 139 1.30 3.15 -17.54
C PRO A 139 0.40 3.23 -16.30
N VAL A 140 -0.43 2.21 -16.05
CA VAL A 140 -1.27 2.09 -14.86
C VAL A 140 -0.45 1.99 -13.58
N LEU A 141 0.80 1.52 -13.62
CA LEU A 141 1.67 1.48 -12.43
C LEU A 141 2.14 2.87 -11.98
N GLY A 142 2.18 3.83 -12.90
CA GLY A 142 2.73 5.16 -12.66
C GLY A 142 4.24 5.15 -12.38
N HIS A 143 4.81 6.33 -12.21
CA HIS A 143 6.24 6.50 -11.94
C HIS A 143 6.56 6.16 -10.47
N PRO A 144 7.75 5.66 -10.11
CA PRO A 144 8.12 5.38 -8.71
C PRO A 144 7.90 6.53 -7.72
N ARG A 145 8.07 7.77 -8.19
CA ARG A 145 7.82 9.00 -7.39
C ARG A 145 6.36 9.46 -7.41
N GLN A 146 5.54 8.91 -8.31
CA GLN A 146 4.15 9.27 -8.52
C GLN A 146 3.38 8.04 -8.99
N ARG A 147 3.11 7.15 -8.04
CA ARG A 147 2.35 5.92 -8.28
C ARG A 147 0.89 6.26 -8.52
N ASN A 148 0.27 5.57 -9.46
CA ASN A 148 -1.18 5.57 -9.57
C ASN A 148 -1.77 4.62 -8.53
N ALA A 149 -3.04 4.84 -8.20
CA ALA A 149 -3.73 4.08 -7.19
C ALA A 149 -5.14 3.67 -7.66
N CYS A 150 -5.63 2.59 -7.08
CA CYS A 150 -6.99 2.11 -7.25
C CYS A 150 -7.99 3.21 -6.92
N PHE A 151 -8.96 3.47 -7.80
CA PHE A 151 -9.96 4.50 -7.56
C PHE A 151 -10.82 4.23 -6.31
N VAL A 152 -11.03 2.95 -5.97
CA VAL A 152 -11.89 2.52 -4.86
C VAL A 152 -11.12 2.51 -3.54
N CYS A 153 -10.13 1.62 -3.40
CA CYS A 153 -9.39 1.47 -2.15
C CYS A 153 -8.21 2.43 -2.00
N THR A 154 -7.80 3.11 -3.08
CA THR A 154 -6.67 4.06 -3.15
C THR A 154 -5.31 3.50 -2.72
N HIS A 155 -5.19 2.17 -2.68
CA HIS A 155 -3.89 1.52 -2.66
C HIS A 155 -3.23 1.63 -4.04
N THR A 156 -1.92 1.85 -4.04
CA THR A 156 -1.12 1.86 -5.28
C THR A 156 -1.12 0.48 -5.91
N PHE A 157 -1.08 0.44 -7.24
CA PHE A 157 -0.92 -0.79 -8.00
C PHE A 157 0.51 -1.34 -7.90
N ARG A 158 0.66 -2.66 -7.92
CA ARG A 158 1.95 -3.37 -7.98
C ARG A 158 2.02 -4.25 -9.22
N LEU A 159 3.23 -4.71 -9.52
CA LEU A 159 3.45 -5.65 -10.62
C LEU A 159 2.65 -6.93 -10.44
N PHE A 160 2.19 -7.42 -11.59
CA PHE A 160 1.42 -8.64 -11.81
C PHE A 160 0.05 -8.67 -11.15
N GLU A 161 -0.39 -7.55 -10.57
CA GLU A 161 -1.76 -7.39 -10.13
C GLU A 161 -2.68 -7.31 -11.32
N THR A 162 -3.88 -7.83 -11.12
CA THR A 162 -4.93 -7.76 -12.11
C THR A 162 -5.86 -6.60 -11.78
N VAL A 163 -6.17 -5.78 -12.79
CA VAL A 163 -6.98 -4.56 -12.65
C VAL A 163 -8.00 -4.45 -13.76
N VAL A 164 -9.07 -3.69 -13.49
CA VAL A 164 -10.02 -3.24 -14.51
C VAL A 164 -9.66 -1.81 -14.86
N VAL A 165 -9.34 -1.59 -16.13
CA VAL A 165 -9.09 -0.24 -16.67
C VAL A 165 -10.38 0.27 -17.28
N CYS A 166 -10.70 1.55 -17.04
CA CYS A 166 -11.88 2.16 -17.64
C CYS A 166 -11.95 1.92 -19.17
N PRO A 167 -13.06 1.40 -19.69
CA PRO A 167 -13.19 1.12 -21.12
C PRO A 167 -13.53 2.38 -21.94
N CYS A 168 -13.98 3.47 -21.30
CA CYS A 168 -14.61 4.59 -22.00
C CYS A 168 -13.67 5.36 -22.94
N SER A 169 -12.35 5.38 -22.67
CA SER A 169 -11.34 5.87 -23.59
C SER A 169 -9.93 5.50 -23.10
N PRO A 170 -9.41 4.30 -23.42
CA PRO A 170 -8.12 3.84 -22.88
C PRO A 170 -6.93 4.72 -23.28
N GLU A 171 -7.02 5.41 -24.41
CA GLU A 171 -5.96 6.28 -24.92
C GLU A 171 -5.95 7.67 -24.25
N GLU A 172 -7.10 8.14 -23.74
CA GLU A 172 -7.24 9.42 -23.06
C GLU A 172 -6.58 9.37 -21.66
N PRO A 173 -5.57 10.21 -21.36
CA PRO A 173 -4.88 10.20 -20.07
C PRO A 173 -5.82 10.38 -18.86
N GLY A 174 -6.90 11.17 -19.02
CA GLY A 174 -7.90 11.39 -17.97
C GLY A 174 -8.77 10.16 -17.66
N CYS A 175 -8.79 9.16 -18.54
CA CYS A 175 -9.59 7.94 -18.41
C CYS A 175 -8.78 6.72 -17.97
N ARG A 176 -7.45 6.83 -17.75
CA ARG A 176 -6.57 5.72 -17.31
C ARG A 176 -6.73 5.32 -15.84
N LYS A 177 -7.87 5.66 -15.24
CA LYS A 177 -8.19 5.22 -13.89
C LYS A 177 -8.43 3.70 -13.91
N ALA A 178 -7.85 3.01 -12.94
CA ALA A 178 -8.00 1.56 -12.77
C ALA A 178 -8.57 1.19 -11.39
N VAL A 179 -9.13 -0.01 -11.28
CA VAL A 179 -9.63 -0.61 -10.03
C VAL A 179 -8.99 -1.98 -9.87
N HIS A 180 -8.60 -2.38 -8.65
CA HIS A 180 -8.12 -3.74 -8.43
C HIS A 180 -9.22 -4.78 -8.71
N GLN A 181 -8.80 -5.86 -9.37
CA GLN A 181 -9.59 -7.06 -9.62
C GLN A 181 -8.65 -8.27 -9.63
N ASP A 182 -8.06 -8.54 -8.47
CA ASP A 182 -7.12 -9.64 -8.24
C ASP A 182 -7.57 -10.46 -7.03
N PRO A 183 -8.55 -11.37 -7.20
CA PRO A 183 -9.06 -12.19 -6.11
C PRO A 183 -7.99 -13.08 -5.46
N ALA A 184 -6.99 -13.53 -6.23
CA ALA A 184 -5.88 -14.33 -5.73
C ALA A 184 -5.04 -13.60 -4.67
N ARG A 185 -5.06 -12.26 -4.69
CA ARG A 185 -4.44 -11.40 -3.67
C ARG A 185 -5.44 -10.74 -2.73
N GLY A 186 -6.71 -11.16 -2.75
CA GLY A 186 -7.78 -10.56 -1.95
C GLY A 186 -8.17 -9.14 -2.39
N LEU A 187 -7.85 -8.74 -3.61
CA LEU A 187 -8.09 -7.39 -4.13
C LEU A 187 -9.29 -7.36 -5.10
N GLY A 188 -10.50 -7.57 -4.59
CA GLY A 188 -11.75 -7.60 -5.35
C GLY A 188 -12.50 -6.27 -5.43
N CYS A 189 -11.80 -5.13 -5.48
CA CYS A 189 -12.44 -3.81 -5.35
C CYS A 189 -13.46 -3.50 -6.44
N PHE A 190 -13.23 -3.98 -7.67
CA PHE A 190 -14.14 -3.73 -8.78
C PHE A 190 -15.48 -4.47 -8.60
N GLU A 191 -15.45 -5.76 -8.28
CA GLU A 191 -16.67 -6.54 -8.03
C GLU A 191 -17.46 -6.02 -6.84
N GLN A 192 -16.77 -5.69 -5.73
CA GLN A 192 -17.41 -5.08 -4.57
C GLN A 192 -18.14 -3.79 -4.98
N TRP A 193 -17.44 -2.87 -5.63
CA TRP A 193 -18.01 -1.61 -6.09
C TRP A 193 -19.17 -1.81 -7.08
N ARG A 194 -19.03 -2.74 -8.04
CA ARG A 194 -20.07 -3.05 -9.02
C ARG A 194 -21.34 -3.59 -8.36
N SER A 195 -21.20 -4.44 -7.34
CA SER A 195 -22.33 -5.03 -6.62
C SER A 195 -23.19 -3.99 -5.87
N GLU A 196 -22.60 -2.85 -5.52
CA GLU A 196 -23.27 -1.75 -4.82
C GLU A 196 -24.02 -0.80 -5.78
N LEU A 197 -23.83 -0.93 -7.10
CA LEU A 197 -24.49 -0.09 -8.09
C LEU A 197 -25.83 -0.65 -8.58
N THR A 198 -26.85 0.23 -8.59
CA THR A 198 -28.16 -0.05 -9.20
C THR A 198 -28.19 0.19 -10.71
N VAL A 199 -27.19 0.87 -11.28
CA VAL A 199 -27.10 1.22 -12.71
C VAL A 199 -25.69 0.91 -13.22
N GLN A 200 -25.56 0.34 -14.43
CA GLN A 200 -24.26 0.14 -15.07
C GLN A 200 -23.65 1.49 -15.50
N GLN A 201 -22.91 2.11 -14.57
CA GLN A 201 -22.13 3.31 -14.83
C GLN A 201 -20.65 2.97 -14.85
N CYS A 202 -19.88 3.78 -15.57
CA CYS A 202 -18.44 3.73 -15.49
C CYS A 202 -18.00 4.23 -14.10
N PRO A 203 -17.17 3.48 -13.34
CA PRO A 203 -16.68 3.94 -12.04
C PRO A 203 -15.85 5.21 -12.11
N MET A 204 -15.29 5.48 -13.29
CA MET A 204 -14.21 6.44 -13.45
C MET A 204 -14.69 7.81 -13.90
N ASN A 205 -15.79 7.86 -14.64
CA ASN A 205 -16.38 9.08 -15.18
C ASN A 205 -17.91 9.17 -14.99
N PHE A 206 -18.53 8.18 -14.32
CA PHE A 206 -19.98 8.09 -14.04
C PHE A 206 -20.90 8.12 -15.26
N ARG A 207 -20.34 8.02 -16.48
CA ARG A 207 -21.15 7.88 -17.69
C ARG A 207 -21.82 6.51 -17.67
N THR A 208 -23.11 6.49 -18.02
CA THR A 208 -23.84 5.24 -18.25
C THR A 208 -23.11 4.43 -19.32
N LEU A 209 -22.75 3.20 -19.00
CA LEU A 209 -22.22 2.27 -19.99
C LEU A 209 -23.39 1.89 -20.90
N ARG A 210 -23.24 2.09 -22.22
CA ARG A 210 -24.23 1.58 -23.17
C ARG A 210 -24.18 0.05 -23.09
N ARG A 211 -25.34 -0.58 -22.89
CA ARG A 211 -25.48 -2.02 -23.14
C ARG A 211 -25.43 -2.20 -24.66
N ASP A 212 -24.46 -2.98 -25.13
CA ASP A 212 -24.49 -3.52 -26.49
C ASP A 212 -25.59 -4.59 -26.59
#